data_AF-X1G5N2-F1
#
_entry.id   AF-X1G5N2-F1
#
_cell.length_a   1.000
_cell.length_b   1.000
_cell.length_c   1.000
_cell.angle_alpha   90.00
_cell.angle_beta   90.00
_cell.angle_gamma   90.00
#
_symmetry.space_group_name_H-M   'P 1'
#
loop_
_entity.id
_entity.type
_entity.pdbx_description
1 polymer ?
#
loop_
_entity_poly.entity_id
_entity_poly.type
_entity_poly.pdbx_seq_one_letter_code
_entity_poly.pdbx_strand_id
1 'polypeptide(L)'
;LLKKRGNHNKECKTCSFQKYCMNWCGCTNYHITGHTDLAGPILCASEKAAIRVAKHVLITLFEKNNELFIDHFMKYLNEARNYYEK
;
A
#
# COMPACT_ATOMS: atom_id res chain seq x y z
N LEU A 1 14.12 3.29 -20.43
CA LEU A 1 13.77 2.03 -19.74
C LEU A 1 12.87 2.23 -18.51
N LEU A 2 12.97 3.34 -17.75
CA LEU A 2 12.11 3.59 -16.57
C LEU A 2 10.65 3.99 -16.86
N LYS A 3 10.37 4.63 -18.02
CA LYS A 3 9.01 5.10 -18.40
C LYS A 3 7.98 4.00 -18.70
N LYS A 4 8.39 2.73 -18.75
CA LYS A 4 7.53 1.56 -19.02
C LYS A 4 7.36 0.64 -17.80
N ARG A 5 7.84 1.06 -16.62
CA ARG A 5 7.69 0.29 -15.38
C ARG A 5 6.35 0.61 -14.72
N GLY A 6 5.75 -0.39 -14.10
CA GLY A 6 4.50 -0.25 -13.36
C GLY A 6 3.38 -1.11 -13.93
N ASN A 7 2.28 -1.13 -13.21
CA ASN A 7 1.11 -1.91 -13.57
C ASN A 7 0.34 -1.28 -14.75
N HIS A 8 -0.15 -2.11 -15.68
CA HIS A 8 -0.94 -1.70 -16.85
C HIS A 8 -2.40 -2.18 -16.81
N ASN A 9 -2.85 -2.81 -15.73
CA ASN A 9 -4.27 -3.13 -15.53
C ASN A 9 -5.11 -1.85 -15.64
N LYS A 10 -6.16 -1.88 -16.48
CA LYS A 10 -7.00 -0.69 -16.74
C LYS A 10 -7.68 -0.20 -15.45
N GLU A 11 -8.11 -1.13 -14.62
CA GLU A 11 -8.77 -0.89 -13.34
C GLU A 11 -7.86 -0.20 -12.31
N CYS A 12 -6.53 -0.30 -12.42
CA CYS A 12 -5.61 0.37 -11.52
C CYS A 12 -5.57 1.88 -11.73
N LYS A 13 -5.88 2.38 -12.94
CA LYS A 13 -5.84 3.82 -13.27
C LYS A 13 -6.80 4.66 -12.44
N THR A 14 -7.92 4.09 -12.02
CA THR A 14 -8.97 4.77 -11.23
C THR A 14 -9.13 4.18 -9.83
N CYS A 15 -8.26 3.26 -9.41
CA CYS A 15 -8.36 2.60 -8.12
C CYS A 15 -7.84 3.52 -7.00
N SER A 16 -8.69 3.81 -6.02
CA SER A 16 -8.34 4.63 -4.84
C SER A 16 -7.23 4.01 -3.97
N PHE A 17 -6.98 2.70 -4.10
CA PHE A 17 -5.95 1.99 -3.34
C PHE A 17 -4.60 1.90 -4.07
N GLN A 18 -4.50 2.40 -5.30
CA GLN A 18 -3.33 2.21 -6.17
C GLN A 18 -2.02 2.73 -5.56
N LYS A 19 -2.09 3.78 -4.72
CA LYS A 19 -0.93 4.36 -4.03
C LYS A 19 -0.41 3.51 -2.86
N TYR A 20 -1.22 2.58 -2.36
CA TYR A 20 -0.91 1.80 -1.16
C TYR A 20 -0.59 0.34 -1.47
N CYS A 21 -1.09 -0.20 -2.59
CA CYS A 21 -0.89 -1.60 -2.92
C CYS A 21 0.37 -1.86 -3.74
N MET A 22 0.86 -3.09 -3.67
CA MET A 22 2.08 -3.55 -4.35
C MET A 22 1.88 -3.92 -5.84
N ASN A 23 0.94 -3.26 -6.53
CA ASN A 23 0.64 -3.53 -7.95
C ASN A 23 1.86 -3.37 -8.88
N TRP A 24 2.86 -2.61 -8.44
CA TRP A 24 4.09 -2.31 -9.16
C TRP A 24 5.18 -3.40 -9.02
N CYS A 25 4.98 -4.40 -8.16
CA CYS A 25 5.97 -5.46 -7.94
C CYS A 25 6.03 -6.43 -9.13
N GLY A 26 7.03 -6.26 -10.00
CA GLY A 26 7.17 -7.07 -11.22
C GLY A 26 7.38 -8.57 -10.97
N CYS A 27 8.11 -8.94 -9.91
CA CYS A 27 8.35 -10.36 -9.59
C CYS A 27 7.05 -11.06 -9.18
N THR A 28 6.29 -10.47 -8.26
CA THR A 28 5.00 -11.00 -7.82
C THR A 28 4.01 -11.09 -8.98
N ASN A 29 3.94 -10.05 -9.81
CA ASN A 29 3.11 -10.04 -11.01
C ASN A 29 3.48 -11.18 -11.97
N TYR A 30 4.77 -11.40 -12.22
CA TYR A 30 5.25 -12.45 -13.11
C TYR A 30 4.94 -13.85 -12.57
N HIS A 31 5.14 -14.09 -11.27
CA HIS A 31 4.81 -15.38 -10.67
C HIS A 31 3.31 -15.70 -10.71
N ILE A 32 2.44 -14.70 -10.67
CA ILE A 32 0.98 -14.89 -10.66
C ILE A 32 0.40 -14.93 -12.08
N THR A 33 0.92 -14.11 -13.00
CA THR A 33 0.28 -13.88 -14.31
C THR A 33 1.15 -14.25 -15.51
N GLY A 34 2.45 -14.50 -15.31
CA GLY A 34 3.44 -14.61 -16.39
C GLY A 34 3.88 -13.26 -16.98
N HIS A 35 3.35 -12.14 -16.48
CA HIS A 35 3.66 -10.79 -16.94
C HIS A 35 4.18 -9.93 -15.79
N THR A 36 5.21 -9.12 -16.02
CA THR A 36 5.76 -8.24 -14.98
C THR A 36 4.92 -6.99 -14.75
N ASP A 37 4.06 -6.63 -15.69
CA ASP A 37 3.27 -5.40 -15.72
C ASP A 37 1.76 -5.62 -15.49
N LEU A 38 1.34 -6.86 -15.22
CA LEU A 38 -0.06 -7.19 -14.90
C LEU A 38 -0.18 -7.76 -13.49
N ALA A 39 -0.97 -7.10 -12.66
CA ALA A 39 -1.34 -7.60 -11.35
C ALA A 39 -2.45 -8.64 -11.51
N GLY A 40 -2.28 -9.78 -10.85
CA GLY A 40 -3.29 -10.82 -10.79
C GLY A 40 -4.46 -10.45 -9.87
N PRO A 41 -5.64 -11.06 -10.08
CA PRO A 41 -6.84 -10.75 -9.29
C PRO A 41 -6.67 -11.08 -7.80
N ILE A 42 -5.89 -12.12 -7.46
CA ILE A 42 -5.62 -12.49 -6.07
C ILE A 42 -4.83 -11.42 -5.32
N LEU A 43 -3.80 -10.84 -5.96
CA LEU A 43 -3.03 -9.73 -5.40
C LEU A 43 -3.92 -8.52 -5.18
N CYS A 44 -4.77 -8.18 -6.15
CA CYS A 44 -5.70 -7.06 -6.02
C CYS A 44 -6.68 -7.26 -4.85
N ALA A 45 -7.22 -8.47 -4.68
CA ALA A 45 -8.14 -8.79 -3.60
C ALA A 45 -7.48 -8.75 -2.22
N SER A 46 -6.29 -9.36 -2.08
CA SER A 46 -5.56 -9.42 -0.81
C SER A 46 -5.13 -8.03 -0.34
N GLU A 47 -4.56 -7.23 -1.24
CA GLU A 47 -4.14 -5.86 -0.97
C GLU A 47 -5.34 -4.99 -0.54
N LYS A 48 -6.45 -5.07 -1.27
CA LYS A 48 -7.67 -4.34 -0.91
C LYS A 48 -8.22 -4.76 0.46
N ALA A 49 -8.15 -6.03 0.82
CA ALA A 49 -8.56 -6.50 2.13
C ALA A 49 -7.64 -5.94 3.24
N ALA A 50 -6.32 -6.08 3.07
CA ALA A 50 -5.33 -5.61 4.03
C ALA A 50 -5.41 -4.09 4.25
N ILE A 51 -5.46 -3.30 3.17
CA ILE A 51 -5.53 -1.84 3.23
C ILE A 51 -6.82 -1.36 3.91
N ARG A 52 -7.96 -2.01 3.66
CA ARG A 52 -9.23 -1.65 4.30
C ARG A 52 -9.17 -1.89 5.81
N VAL A 53 -8.65 -3.03 6.24
CA VAL A 53 -8.49 -3.35 7.66
C VAL A 53 -7.52 -2.38 8.32
N ALA A 54 -6.36 -2.12 7.70
CA ALA A 54 -5.39 -1.15 8.20
C ALA A 54 -6.01 0.25 8.36
N LYS A 55 -6.73 0.74 7.35
CA LYS A 55 -7.45 2.02 7.42
C LYS A 55 -8.49 2.03 8.53
N HIS A 56 -9.26 0.96 8.68
CA HIS A 56 -10.28 0.85 9.72
C HIS A 56 -9.67 0.89 11.12
N VAL A 57 -8.61 0.11 11.37
CA VAL A 57 -7.89 0.11 12.66
C VAL A 57 -7.31 1.48 12.97
N LEU A 58 -6.65 2.10 11.99
CA LEU A 58 -6.10 3.45 12.11
C LEU A 58 -7.16 4.46 12.54
N ILE A 59 -8.25 4.58 11.77
CA ILE A 59 -9.33 5.54 12.05
C ILE A 59 -9.96 5.26 13.42
N THR A 60 -10.30 4.01 13.70
CA THR A 60 -10.98 3.63 14.95
C THR A 60 -10.14 3.98 16.18
N LEU A 61 -8.82 3.73 16.16
CA LEU A 61 -7.96 4.01 17.30
C LEU A 61 -7.67 5.50 17.47
N PHE A 62 -7.58 6.26 16.36
CA PHE A 62 -7.50 7.72 16.41
C PHE A 62 -8.79 8.34 16.96
N GLU A 63 -9.97 7.91 16.49
CA GLU A 63 -11.27 8.42 16.96
C GLU A 63 -11.53 8.10 18.43
N LYS A 64 -11.03 6.96 18.92
CA LYS A 64 -11.10 6.58 20.34
C LYS A 64 -10.08 7.28 21.22
N ASN A 65 -9.25 8.16 20.65
CA ASN A 65 -8.13 8.82 21.33
C ASN A 65 -7.26 7.82 22.13
N ASN A 66 -6.94 6.67 21.51
CA ASN A 66 -6.14 5.65 22.19
C ASN A 66 -4.70 6.13 22.36
N GLU A 67 -4.34 6.53 23.59
CA GLU A 67 -3.06 7.18 23.89
C GLU A 67 -1.85 6.33 23.50
N LEU A 68 -1.86 5.03 23.82
CA LEU A 68 -0.77 4.11 23.51
C LEU A 68 -0.53 3.99 21.99
N PHE A 69 -1.61 3.86 21.21
CA PHE A 69 -1.51 3.78 19.77
C PHE A 69 -1.00 5.09 19.16
N ILE A 70 -1.55 6.24 19.60
CA ILE A 70 -1.18 7.55 19.06
C ILE A 70 0.28 7.88 19.38
N ASP A 71 0.72 7.68 20.62
CA ASP A 71 2.11 7.90 21.03
C ASP A 71 3.08 7.08 20.18
N HIS A 72 2.80 5.77 20.05
CA HIS A 72 3.66 4.88 19.28
C HIS A 72 3.65 5.22 17.78
N PHE A 73 2.48 5.52 17.21
CA PHE A 73 2.37 5.90 15.80
C PHE A 73 3.10 7.22 15.48
N MET A 74 2.97 8.23 16.35
CA MET A 74 3.67 9.51 16.18
C MET A 74 5.19 9.37 16.32
N LYS A 75 5.66 8.52 17.23
CA LYS A 75 7.09 8.20 17.33
C LYS A 75 7.65 7.65 16.02
N TYR A 76 6.98 6.68 15.41
CA TYR A 76 7.39 6.14 14.11
C TYR A 76 7.39 7.20 13.01
N LEU A 77 6.41 8.10 12.98
CA LEU A 77 6.37 9.19 11.98
C LEU A 77 7.53 10.15 12.14
N ASN A 78 7.89 10.51 13.38
CA ASN A 78 9.03 11.39 13.66
C ASN A 78 10.35 10.73 13.27
N GLU A 79 10.54 9.45 13.59
CA GLU A 79 11.72 8.68 13.17
C GLU A 79 11.84 8.63 11.65
N ALA A 80 10.74 8.36 10.94
CA ALA A 80 10.71 8.35 9.48
C ALA A 80 11.07 9.73 8.90
N ARG A 81 10.52 10.83 9.45
CA ARG A 81 10.83 12.19 9.00
C ARG A 81 12.32 12.50 9.14
N ASN A 82 12.89 12.18 10.30
CA ASN A 82 14.30 12.45 10.59
C ASN A 82 15.27 11.62 9.72
N TYR A 83 14.83 10.48 9.18
CA TYR A 83 15.63 9.68 8.24
C TYR A 83 15.74 10.34 6.86
N TYR A 84 14.67 11.00 6.37
CA TYR A 84 14.65 11.64 5.05
C TYR A 84 15.17 13.08 5.04
N GLU A 85 15.35 13.71 6.20
CA GLU A 85 15.94 15.05 6.36
C GLU A 85 17.49 15.03 6.51
N LYS A 86 18.11 13.85 6.55
CA LYS A 86 19.57 13.63 6.52
C LYS A 86 20.04 13.26 5.12
#